data_AF-A0A5E4IER6-F1
#
_entry.id   AF-A0A5E4IER6-F1
#
_cell.length_a   1.000
_cell.length_b   1.000
_cell.length_c   1.000
_cell.angle_alpha   90.00
_cell.angle_beta   90.00
_cell.angle_gamma   90.00
#
_symmetry.space_group_name_H-M   'P 1'
#
loop_
_entity.id
_entity.type
_entity.pdbx_description
1 polymer ?
#
loop_
_entity_poly.entity_id
_entity_poly.type
_entity_poly.pdbx_seq_one_letter_code
_entity_poly.pdbx_strand_id
1 'polypeptide(L)' 'MDRLTRERLAKRSEHSDAVMTGILVTRFKMGLIDVEGLELMAANTTRLERCSAARKVLVALRETA' A
#
# COMPACT_ATOMS: atom_id res chain seq x y z
N MET A 1 -13.05 20.11 -12.84
CA MET A 1 -13.31 19.39 -11.57
C MET A 1 -13.39 20.39 -10.44
N ASP A 2 -14.51 20.42 -9.72
CA ASP A 2 -14.72 21.25 -8.53
C ASP A 2 -14.02 20.66 -7.29
N ARG A 3 -13.90 21.47 -6.23
CA ARG A 3 -13.20 21.13 -4.98
C ARG A 3 -13.81 19.93 -4.26
N LEU A 4 -15.14 19.85 -4.22
CA LEU A 4 -15.89 18.80 -3.53
C LEU A 4 -15.67 17.44 -4.19
N THR A 5 -15.59 17.42 -5.52
CA THR A 5 -15.27 16.22 -6.30
C THR A 5 -13.84 15.72 -6.02
N ARG A 6 -12.84 16.61 -5.90
CA ARG A 6 -11.46 16.22 -5.54
C ARG A 6 -11.36 15.65 -4.13
N GLU A 7 -12.00 16.27 -3.15
CA GLU A 7 -11.98 15.81 -1.75
C GLU A 7 -12.61 14.42 -1.61
N ARG A 8 -13.69 14.13 -2.33
CA ARG A 8 -14.31 12.79 -2.37
C ARG A 8 -13.41 11.73 -3.00
N LEU A 9 -12.71 12.07 -4.08
CA LEU A 9 -11.77 11.17 -4.75
C LEU A 9 -10.57 10.87 -3.86
N ALA A 10 -10.02 11.88 -3.16
CA ALA A 10 -8.93 11.70 -2.22
C ALA A 10 -9.30 10.73 -1.08
N LYS A 11 -10.45 10.95 -0.42
CA LYS A 11 -10.94 10.06 0.65
C LYS A 11 -11.14 8.62 0.19
N ARG A 12 -11.64 8.43 -1.03
CA ARG A 12 -11.79 7.10 -1.62
C ARG A 12 -10.44 6.44 -1.90
N SER A 13 -9.47 7.21 -2.43
CA SER A 13 -8.12 6.72 -2.68
C SER A 13 -7.41 6.32 -1.40
N GLU A 14 -7.55 7.11 -0.32
CA GLU A 14 -6.99 6.79 0.99
C GLU A 14 -7.60 5.51 1.57
N HIS A 15 -8.92 5.34 1.46
CA HIS A 15 -9.58 4.12 1.90
C HIS A 15 -9.10 2.88 1.12
N SER A 16 -9.00 2.98 -0.20
CA SER A 16 -8.50 1.91 -1.07
C SER A 16 -7.07 1.50 -0.69
N ASP A 17 -6.21 2.49 -0.45
CA ASP A 17 -4.81 2.27 -0.07
C ASP A 17 -4.67 1.62 1.33
N ALA A 18 -5.49 2.02 2.29
CA ALA A 18 -5.54 1.39 3.61
C ALA A 18 -5.96 -0.09 3.55
N VAL A 19 -6.98 -0.41 2.73
CA VAL A 19 -7.41 -1.80 2.51
C VAL A 19 -6.30 -2.62 1.86
N MET A 20 -5.65 -2.09 0.81
CA MET A 20 -4.53 -2.76 0.15
C MET A 20 -3.36 -3.01 1.11
N THR A 21 -3.05 -2.05 1.97
CA THR A 21 -2.01 -2.18 3.00
C THR A 21 -2.35 -3.32 3.97
N GLY A 22 -3.58 -3.40 4.47
CA GLY A 22 -4.04 -4.48 5.35
C GLY A 22 -3.93 -5.87 4.70
N ILE A 23 -4.26 -5.97 3.41
CA ILE A 23 -4.10 -7.21 2.62
C ILE A 23 -2.61 -7.60 2.56
N LEU A 24 -1.72 -6.67 2.23
CA LEU A 24 -0.29 -6.97 2.12
C LEU A 24 0.32 -7.37 3.47
N VAL A 25 -0.02 -6.69 4.57
CA VAL A 25 0.42 -7.07 5.92
C VAL A 25 -0.02 -8.49 6.25
N THR A 26 -1.29 -8.83 5.98
CA THR A 26 -1.80 -10.18 6.23
C THR A 26 -1.05 -11.22 5.41
N ARG A 27 -0.85 -10.98 4.12
CA ARG A 27 -0.11 -11.92 3.25
C ARG A 27 1.34 -12.10 3.69
N PHE A 28 1.99 -11.02 4.16
CA PHE A 28 3.35 -11.08 4.68
C PHE A 28 3.41 -11.91 5.97
N LYS A 29 2.53 -11.64 6.93
CA LYS A 29 2.43 -12.41 8.19
C LYS A 29 2.13 -13.89 7.97
N MET A 30 1.41 -14.22 6.90
CA MET A 30 1.10 -15.59 6.49
C MET A 30 2.24 -16.27 5.70
N GLY A 31 3.36 -15.58 5.44
CA GLY A 31 4.47 -16.11 4.65
C GLY A 31 4.15 -16.29 3.16
N LEU A 32 3.07 -15.69 2.67
CA LEU A 32 2.66 -15.76 1.26
C LEU A 32 3.43 -14.77 0.37
N ILE A 33 4.03 -13.76 0.99
CA ILE A 33 4.95 -12.82 0.38
C ILE A 33 6.06 -12.54 1.39
N ASP A 34 7.26 -12.29 0.90
CA ASP A 34 8.44 -11.94 1.67
C ASP A 34 8.82 -10.47 1.44
N VAL A 35 9.95 -10.06 2.04
CA VAL A 35 10.46 -8.70 1.92
C VAL A 35 10.82 -8.37 0.47
N GLU A 36 11.45 -9.30 -0.25
CA GLU A 36 11.81 -9.12 -1.66
C GLU A 36 10.56 -8.91 -2.53
N GLY A 37 9.51 -9.71 -2.32
CA GLY A 37 8.22 -9.54 -2.97
C GLY A 37 7.58 -8.17 -2.68
N LEU A 38 7.70 -7.66 -1.45
CA LEU A 38 7.26 -6.31 -1.10
C LEU A 38 8.10 -5.23 -1.79
N GLU A 39 9.43 -5.40 -1.88
CA GLU A 39 10.33 -4.47 -2.57
C GLU A 39 10.05 -4.41 -4.08
N LEU A 40 9.82 -5.55 -4.73
CA LEU A 40 9.40 -5.62 -6.13
C LEU A 40 8.06 -4.91 -6.36
N MET A 41 7.10 -5.07 -5.45
CA MET A 41 5.82 -4.34 -5.51
C MET A 41 5.99 -2.84 -5.29
N ALA A 42 6.88 -2.44 -4.38
CA ALA A 42 7.19 -1.04 -4.09
C ALA A 42 7.93 -0.36 -5.25
N ALA A 43 8.73 -1.09 -6.03
CA ALA A 43 9.38 -0.60 -7.25
C ALA A 43 8.42 -0.51 -8.45
N ASN A 44 7.33 -1.27 -8.45
CA ASN A 44 6.38 -1.31 -9.56
C ASN A 44 5.39 -0.13 -9.54
N THR A 45 5.77 0.96 -10.19
CA THR A 45 4.95 2.20 -10.27
C THR A 45 3.73 2.10 -11.18
N THR A 46 3.56 1.03 -11.95
CA THR A 46 2.38 0.84 -12.82
C THR A 46 1.10 0.54 -12.03
N ARG A 47 1.23 0.02 -10.81
CA ARG A 47 0.11 -0.29 -9.90
C ARG A 47 0.20 0.59 -8.66
N LEU A 48 -0.17 1.87 -8.82
CA LEU A 48 0.05 2.93 -7.81
C LEU A 48 -0.45 2.58 -6.40
N GLU A 49 -1.65 2.03 -6.23
CA GLU A 49 -2.18 1.64 -4.92
C GLU A 49 -1.37 0.52 -4.27
N ARG A 50 -1.00 -0.51 -5.04
CA ARG A 50 -0.18 -1.63 -4.56
C ARG A 50 1.24 -1.18 -4.22
N CYS A 51 1.78 -0.29 -5.05
CA CYS A 51 3.10 0.29 -4.91
C CYS A 51 3.19 1.15 -3.63
N SER A 52 2.18 2.00 -3.40
CA SER A 52 2.04 2.80 -2.18
C SER A 52 1.89 1.92 -0.93
N ALA A 53 0.98 0.94 -0.97
CA ALA A 53 0.77 0.00 0.14
C ALA A 53 2.04 -0.79 0.48
N ALA A 54 2.76 -1.32 -0.52
CA ALA A 54 4.00 -2.06 -0.30
C ALA A 54 5.09 -1.20 0.37
N ARG A 55 5.25 0.07 -0.07
CA ARG A 55 6.17 1.01 0.59
C ARG A 55 5.81 1.23 2.06
N LYS A 56 4.53 1.40 2.39
CA LYS A 56 4.07 1.58 3.77
C LYS A 56 4.37 0.36 4.64
N VAL A 57 4.16 -0.84 4.11
CA VAL A 57 4.50 -2.08 4.83
C VAL A 57 6.01 -2.16 5.08
N LEU A 58 6.85 -1.87 4.08
CA LEU A 58 8.31 -1.87 4.25
C LEU A 58 8.80 -0.86 5.29
N VAL A 59 8.21 0.35 5.33
CA VAL A 59 8.51 1.35 6.36
C VAL A 59 8.14 0.82 7.74
N ALA A 60 6.94 0.28 7.90
CA ALA A 60 6.48 -0.28 9.17
C ALA A 60 7.40 -1.42 9.65
N LEU A 61 7.87 -2.28 8.75
CA LEU A 61 8.82 -3.36 9.10
C LEU A 61 10.16 -2.81 9.61
N ARG A 62 10.67 -1.72 9.02
CA ARG A 62 11.92 -1.07 9.43
C ARG A 62 11.81 -0.35 10.77
N GLU A 63 10.65 0.20 11.09
CA GLU A 63 10.40 0.85 12.38
C GLU A 63 10.25 -0.16 13.53
N THR A 64 9.91 -1.41 13.22
CA THR A 64 9.76 -2.49 14.21
C THR A 64 11.00 -3.35 14.43
N ALA A 65 12.07 -3.14 13.65
CA ALA A 65 13.33 -3.88 13.70
C ALA A 65 14.36 -3.18 14.60
#